data_AF-D2Q3Q7-F1
#
_entry.id   AF-D2Q3Q7-F1
#
_cell.length_a   1.000
_cell.length_b   1.000
_cell.length_c   1.000
_cell.angle_alpha   90.00
_cell.angle_beta   90.00
_cell.angle_gamma   90.00
#
_symmetry.space_group_name_H-M   'P 1'
#
loop_
_entity.id
_entity.type
_entity.pdbx_description
1 polymer ?
#
loop_
_entity_poly.entity_id
_entity_poly.type
_entity_poly.pdbx_seq_one_letter_code
_entity_poly.pdbx_strand_id
1 'polypeptide(L)'
;MTKMLLAAPALFIAYGIVRLIDGTDGAHGPGLAWTVGHLLFLLAFFLYAAVLLHLRRLAGSPRRLANVATAAGLIGVLAFVRVIVIDLIVGFRAADRPEMSRIGAEYDRWPGDLGLYDALTPSALCSSWPVC
;
A
#
# COMPACT_ATOMS: atom_id res chain seq x y z
N MET A 1 -9.17 -5.27 23.22
CA MET A 1 -9.11 -4.49 21.96
C MET A 1 -8.28 -3.21 22.05
N THR A 2 -8.19 -2.50 23.18
CA THR A 2 -7.43 -1.23 23.28
C THR A 2 -5.99 -1.31 22.77
N LYS A 3 -5.31 -2.44 23.02
CA LYS A 3 -3.96 -2.69 22.50
C LYS A 3 -3.89 -2.65 20.97
N MET A 4 -4.91 -3.14 20.25
CA MET A 4 -4.96 -3.12 18.78
C MET A 4 -5.22 -1.72 18.23
N LEU A 5 -6.06 -0.92 18.93
CA LEU A 5 -6.34 0.47 18.58
C LEU A 5 -5.07 1.35 18.63
N LEU A 6 -4.10 1.00 19.48
CA LEU A 6 -2.81 1.68 19.56
C LEU A 6 -1.72 1.00 18.71
N ALA A 7 -1.77 -0.31 18.55
CA ALA A 7 -0.76 -1.06 17.79
C ALA A 7 -0.79 -0.73 16.30
N ALA A 8 -1.96 -0.60 15.67
CA ALA A 8 -2.01 -0.30 14.23
C ALA A 8 -1.39 1.08 13.91
N PRO A 9 -1.75 2.19 14.61
CA PRO A 9 -1.06 3.47 14.44
C PRO A 9 0.44 3.40 14.75
N ALA A 10 0.83 2.69 15.82
CA ALA A 10 2.24 2.55 16.17
C ALA A 10 3.04 1.84 15.08
N LEU A 11 2.48 0.81 14.44
CA LEU A 11 3.13 0.14 13.30
C LEU A 11 3.20 1.03 12.06
N PHE A 12 2.18 1.86 11.78
CA PHE A 12 2.26 2.85 10.70
C PHE A 12 3.36 3.89 10.96
N ILE A 13 3.51 4.35 12.20
CA ILE A 13 4.60 5.26 12.60
C ILE A 13 5.96 4.56 12.43
N ALA A 14 6.08 3.32 12.92
CA ALA A 14 7.32 2.55 12.79
C ALA A 14 7.71 2.34 11.33
N TYR A 15 6.75 1.99 10.46
CA TYR A 15 6.94 1.93 9.02
C TYR A 15 7.43 3.27 8.46
N GLY A 16 6.78 4.38 8.82
CA GLY A 16 7.19 5.72 8.37
C GLY A 16 8.63 6.07 8.79
N ILE A 17 9.03 5.74 10.02
CA ILE A 17 10.40 5.93 10.51
C ILE A 17 11.39 5.10 9.69
N VAL A 18 11.10 3.81 9.47
CA VAL A 18 11.94 2.94 8.64
C VAL A 18 12.09 3.51 7.23
N ARG A 19 11.01 4.07 6.66
CA ARG A 19 11.01 4.68 5.32
C ARG A 19 11.84 5.95 5.23
N LEU A 20 11.82 6.77 6.29
CA LEU A 20 12.66 7.96 6.40
C LEU A 20 14.14 7.58 6.48
N ILE A 21 14.48 6.55 7.27
CA ILE A 21 15.85 6.03 7.39
C ILE A 21 16.33 5.46 6.06
N ASP A 22 15.52 4.62 5.42
CA ASP A 22 15.85 4.01 4.11
C ASP A 22 16.11 5.07 3.04
N GLY A 23 15.43 6.22 3.09
CA GLY A 23 15.58 7.30 2.12
C GLY A 23 16.72 8.29 2.37
N THR A 24 17.53 8.08 3.41
CA THR A 24 18.59 9.05 3.79
C THR A 24 19.71 9.17 2.76
N ASP A 25 19.92 8.16 1.91
CA ASP A 25 20.88 8.16 0.81
C ASP A 25 20.28 8.73 -0.49
N GLY A 26 19.04 9.23 -0.45
CA GLY A 26 18.31 9.76 -1.61
C GLY A 26 17.69 8.68 -2.50
N ALA A 27 17.80 7.41 -2.13
CA ALA A 27 17.20 6.31 -2.86
C ALA A 27 16.41 5.38 -1.93
N HIS A 28 15.62 4.53 -2.55
CA HIS A 28 14.96 3.42 -1.86
C HIS A 28 15.19 2.21 -2.73
N GLY A 29 16.02 1.29 -2.22
CA GLY A 29 16.47 0.11 -2.95
C GLY A 29 16.02 -1.18 -2.28
N PRO A 30 16.30 -2.33 -2.92
CA PRO A 30 16.05 -3.62 -2.31
C PRO A 30 16.95 -3.80 -1.08
N GLY A 31 16.45 -4.48 -0.05
CA GLY A 31 17.23 -4.73 1.16
C GLY A 31 16.40 -4.89 2.43
N LEU A 32 17.11 -4.89 3.57
CA LEU A 32 16.49 -5.10 4.89
C LEU A 32 15.53 -3.98 5.27
N ALA A 33 15.90 -2.72 5.07
CA ALA A 33 15.04 -1.58 5.43
C ALA A 33 13.75 -1.57 4.60
N TRP A 34 13.84 -1.83 3.29
CA TRP A 34 12.68 -2.07 2.43
C TRP A 34 11.78 -3.20 2.97
N THR A 35 12.36 -4.39 3.18
CA THR A 35 11.59 -5.58 3.57
C THR A 35 10.92 -5.41 4.93
N VAL A 36 11.67 -4.96 5.94
CA VAL A 36 11.15 -4.73 7.29
C VAL A 36 10.07 -3.66 7.27
N GLY A 37 10.27 -2.56 6.53
CA GLY A 37 9.26 -1.52 6.38
C GLY A 37 7.95 -2.06 5.84
N HIS A 38 8.00 -2.81 4.73
CA HIS A 38 6.79 -3.35 4.11
C HIS A 38 6.12 -4.45 4.96
N LEU A 39 6.87 -5.24 5.72
CA LEU A 39 6.28 -6.20 6.68
C LEU A 39 5.56 -5.49 7.84
N LEU A 40 6.14 -4.42 8.38
CA LEU A 40 5.49 -3.59 9.40
C LEU A 40 4.20 -2.97 8.84
N PHE A 41 4.26 -2.46 7.62
CA PHE A 41 3.13 -1.84 6.94
C PHE A 41 2.01 -2.86 6.65
N LEU A 42 2.35 -4.07 6.20
CA LEU A 42 1.41 -5.15 5.98
C LEU A 42 0.69 -5.53 7.29
N LEU A 43 1.44 -5.70 8.37
CA LEU A 43 0.88 -6.00 9.68
C LEU A 43 -0.03 -4.88 10.18
N ALA A 44 0.35 -3.62 9.96
CA ALA A 44 -0.47 -2.46 10.31
C ALA A 44 -1.84 -2.50 9.61
N PHE A 45 -1.89 -2.87 8.32
CA PHE A 45 -3.14 -2.99 7.57
C PHE A 45 -4.03 -4.15 8.05
N PHE A 46 -3.45 -5.30 8.43
CA PHE A 46 -4.24 -6.38 9.02
C PHE A 46 -4.84 -5.98 10.38
N LEU A 47 -4.08 -5.27 11.22
CA LEU A 47 -4.63 -4.73 12.47
C LEU A 47 -5.68 -3.65 12.21
N TYR A 48 -5.49 -2.80 11.19
CA TYR A 48 -6.47 -1.79 10.80
C TYR A 48 -7.79 -2.43 10.34
N ALA A 49 -7.75 -3.51 9.56
CA ALA A 49 -8.95 -4.27 9.21
C ALA A 49 -9.68 -4.82 10.44
N ALA A 50 -8.93 -5.36 11.42
CA ALA A 50 -9.51 -5.81 12.67
C ALA A 50 -10.17 -4.66 13.46
N VAL A 51 -9.55 -3.47 13.46
CA VAL A 51 -10.12 -2.25 14.05
C VAL A 51 -11.39 -1.82 13.33
N LEU A 52 -11.42 -1.81 12.00
CA LEU A 52 -12.63 -1.47 11.22
C LEU A 52 -13.80 -2.40 11.55
N LEU A 53 -13.55 -3.71 11.59
CA LEU A 53 -14.56 -4.71 11.96
C LEU A 53 -15.02 -4.56 13.41
N HIS A 54 -14.11 -4.19 14.31
CA HIS A 54 -14.45 -3.93 15.69
C HIS A 54 -15.34 -2.68 15.84
N LEU A 55 -14.94 -1.57 15.24
CA LEU A 55 -15.72 -0.32 15.24
C LEU A 55 -17.08 -0.52 14.59
N ARG A 56 -17.17 -1.33 13.54
CA ARG A 56 -18.44 -1.70 12.92
C ARG A 56 -19.41 -2.33 13.92
N ARG A 57 -18.93 -3.20 14.82
CA ARG A 57 -19.76 -3.86 15.85
C ARG A 57 -20.23 -2.90 16.93
N LEU A 58 -19.42 -1.88 17.25
CA LEU A 58 -19.75 -0.84 18.23
C LEU A 58 -20.66 0.24 17.64
N ALA A 59 -20.62 0.43 16.32
CA ALA A 59 -21.40 1.45 15.64
C ALA A 59 -22.91 1.19 15.78
N GLY A 60 -23.61 2.17 16.36
CA GLY A 60 -25.06 2.20 16.50
C GLY A 60 -25.78 2.63 15.22
N SER A 61 -26.66 3.63 15.34
CA SER A 61 -27.43 4.18 14.22
C SER A 61 -26.74 5.40 13.59
N PRO A 62 -26.78 5.62 12.26
CA PRO A 62 -27.42 4.75 11.26
C PRO A 62 -26.51 3.60 10.80
N ARG A 63 -27.01 2.36 10.96
CA ARG A 63 -26.29 1.11 10.60
C ARG A 63 -25.80 1.10 9.14
N ARG A 64 -26.52 1.76 8.23
CA ARG A 64 -26.16 1.86 6.82
C ARG A 64 -24.85 2.61 6.62
N LEU A 65 -24.67 3.74 7.30
CA LEU A 65 -23.43 4.52 7.20
C LEU A 65 -22.24 3.70 7.74
N ALA A 66 -22.42 3.03 8.89
CA ALA A 66 -21.39 2.16 9.45
C ALA A 66 -21.01 1.03 8.49
N ASN A 67 -21.98 0.38 7.84
CA ASN A 67 -21.72 -0.64 6.81
C ASN A 67 -20.90 -0.08 5.64
N VAL A 68 -21.31 1.06 5.08
CA VAL A 68 -20.63 1.68 3.94
C VAL A 68 -19.21 2.08 4.30
N ALA A 69 -19.00 2.72 5.46
CA ALA A 69 -17.69 3.11 5.94
C ALA A 69 -16.76 1.90 6.16
N THR A 70 -17.27 0.83 6.77
CA THR A 70 -16.50 -0.41 6.95
C THR A 70 -16.16 -1.07 5.62
N ALA A 71 -17.11 -1.14 4.69
CA ALA A 71 -16.87 -1.71 3.36
C ALA A 71 -15.81 -0.91 2.59
N ALA A 72 -15.94 0.41 2.55
CA ALA A 72 -14.95 1.29 1.93
C ALA A 72 -13.56 1.14 2.54
N GLY A 73 -13.47 1.09 3.88
CA GLY A 73 -12.21 0.85 4.57
C GLY A 73 -11.58 -0.50 4.25
N LEU A 74 -12.38 -1.58 4.19
CA LEU A 74 -11.88 -2.91 3.83
C LEU A 74 -11.44 -3.00 2.36
N ILE A 75 -12.14 -2.33 1.43
CA ILE A 75 -11.70 -2.21 0.04
C ILE A 75 -10.34 -1.51 -0.01
N GLY A 76 -10.16 -0.42 0.74
CA GLY A 76 -8.87 0.27 0.88
C GLY A 76 -7.78 -0.64 1.44
N VAL A 77 -8.07 -1.42 2.48
CA VAL A 77 -7.14 -2.43 3.02
C VAL A 77 -6.72 -3.42 1.94
N LEU A 78 -7.66 -3.97 1.17
CA LEU A 78 -7.34 -4.93 0.11
C LEU A 78 -6.45 -4.32 -0.97
N ALA A 79 -6.74 -3.07 -1.37
CA ALA A 79 -5.92 -2.35 -2.33
C ALA A 79 -4.48 -2.16 -1.82
N PHE A 80 -4.30 -1.73 -0.57
CA PHE A 80 -2.97 -1.57 0.01
C PHE A 80 -2.25 -2.90 0.26
N VAL A 81 -2.94 -3.94 0.73
CA VAL A 81 -2.35 -5.28 0.89
C VAL A 81 -1.79 -5.77 -0.44
N ARG A 82 -2.51 -5.55 -1.55
CA ARG A 82 -2.00 -5.87 -2.89
C ARG A 82 -0.68 -5.15 -3.17
N VAL A 83 -0.66 -3.81 -3.03
CA VAL A 83 0.53 -2.99 -3.30
C VAL A 83 1.71 -3.48 -2.46
N ILE A 84 1.52 -3.69 -1.16
CA ILE A 84 2.56 -4.12 -0.23
C ILE A 84 3.11 -5.52 -0.57
N VAL A 85 2.24 -6.44 -0.99
CA VAL A 85 2.68 -7.77 -1.44
C VAL A 85 3.54 -7.66 -2.69
N ILE A 86 3.18 -6.80 -3.64
CA ILE A 86 4.00 -6.55 -4.83
C ILE A 86 5.33 -5.92 -4.43
N ASP A 87 5.34 -4.93 -3.54
CA ASP A 87 6.56 -4.30 -3.03
C ASP A 87 7.51 -5.33 -2.39
N LEU A 88 6.97 -6.28 -1.62
CA LEU A 88 7.76 -7.38 -1.05
C LEU A 88 8.33 -8.28 -2.14
N ILE A 89 7.52 -8.72 -3.10
CA ILE A 89 7.97 -9.55 -4.22
C ILE A 89 9.07 -8.85 -5.01
N VAL A 90 8.87 -7.57 -5.35
CA VAL A 90 9.81 -6.73 -6.07
C VAL A 90 11.11 -6.58 -5.30
N GLY A 91 11.04 -6.25 -4.00
CA GLY A 91 12.20 -6.08 -3.14
C GLY A 91 13.00 -7.36 -2.89
N PHE A 92 12.36 -8.53 -2.95
CA PHE A 92 13.06 -9.82 -2.85
C PHE A 92 13.69 -10.27 -4.17
N ARG A 93 13.14 -9.85 -5.32
CA ARG A 93 13.57 -10.32 -6.64
C ARG A 93 14.61 -9.43 -7.30
N ALA A 94 14.57 -8.13 -7.03
CA ALA A 94 15.45 -7.16 -7.67
C ALA A 94 16.82 -7.09 -6.99
N ALA A 95 17.88 -6.99 -7.79
CA ALA A 95 19.23 -6.71 -7.30
C ALA A 95 19.45 -5.22 -6.99
N ASP A 96 18.75 -4.34 -7.70
CA ASP A 96 18.87 -2.90 -7.58
C ASP A 96 17.54 -2.17 -7.84
N ARG A 97 17.53 -0.85 -7.62
CA ARG A 97 16.35 0.00 -7.79
C ARG A 97 15.83 0.05 -9.25
N PRO A 98 16.68 0.20 -10.29
CA PRO A 98 16.22 0.09 -11.67
C PRO A 98 15.47 -1.22 -11.97
N GLU A 99 15.97 -2.35 -11.47
CA GLU A 99 15.31 -3.63 -11.64
C GLU A 99 13.98 -3.69 -10.87
N MET A 100 13.89 -3.10 -9.68
CA MET A 100 12.62 -2.99 -8.96
C MET A 100 11.55 -2.28 -9.80
N SER A 101 11.90 -1.17 -10.44
CA SER A 101 10.98 -0.43 -11.31
C SER A 101 10.53 -1.28 -12.51
N ARG A 102 11.44 -2.06 -13.11
CA ARG A 102 11.11 -2.96 -14.23
C ARG A 102 10.13 -4.06 -13.80
N ILE A 103 10.40 -4.73 -12.68
CA ILE A 103 9.54 -5.81 -12.17
C ILE A 103 8.20 -5.24 -11.70
N GLY A 104 8.18 -4.09 -11.03
CA GLY A 104 6.95 -3.42 -10.60
C GLY A 104 6.01 -3.12 -11.77
N ALA A 105 6.55 -2.57 -12.87
CA ALA A 105 5.78 -2.28 -14.08
C ALA A 105 5.11 -3.53 -14.69
N GLU A 106 5.70 -4.72 -14.54
CA GLU A 106 5.08 -5.98 -14.98
C GLU A 106 3.82 -6.31 -14.16
N TYR A 107 3.84 -6.08 -12.84
CA TYR A 107 2.70 -6.30 -11.94
C TYR A 107 1.61 -5.22 -12.03
N ASP A 108 1.99 -4.00 -12.42
CA ASP A 108 1.03 -2.93 -12.64
C ASP A 108 0.19 -3.17 -13.89
N ARG A 109 0.75 -3.75 -14.95
CA ARG A 109 0.01 -4.00 -16.21
C ARG A 109 -1.23 -4.89 -16.03
N TRP A 110 -1.20 -5.89 -15.14
CA TRP A 110 -2.35 -6.75 -14.89
C TRP A 110 -2.32 -7.42 -13.50
N PRO A 111 -3.41 -7.36 -12.69
CA PRO A 111 -4.62 -6.54 -12.85
C PRO A 111 -4.46 -5.13 -12.23
N GLY A 112 -3.23 -4.61 -12.07
CA GLY A 112 -2.96 -3.41 -11.27
C GLY A 112 -3.49 -2.11 -11.84
N ASP A 113 -3.45 -1.97 -13.16
CA ASP A 113 -3.96 -0.80 -13.86
C ASP A 113 -5.50 -0.79 -13.84
N LEU A 114 -6.16 -1.96 -13.84
CA LEU A 114 -7.61 -2.09 -14.12
C LEU A 114 -8.06 -1.33 -15.39
N GLY A 115 -7.13 -0.88 -16.24
CA GLY A 115 -7.35 0.05 -17.34
C GLY A 115 -7.67 1.49 -16.92
N LEU A 116 -7.47 1.84 -15.64
CA LEU A 116 -7.79 3.16 -15.09
C LEU A 116 -6.72 4.19 -15.46
N TYR A 117 -5.43 3.83 -15.42
CA TYR A 117 -4.37 4.74 -15.85
C TYR A 117 -4.44 4.94 -17.34
N ASP A 118 -4.60 3.90 -18.15
CA ASP A 118 -4.85 4.02 -19.61
C ASP A 118 -6.06 4.91 -19.95
N ALA A 119 -7.11 4.89 -19.13
CA ALA A 119 -8.29 5.76 -19.28
C ALA A 119 -8.04 7.23 -18.86
N LEU A 120 -7.16 7.46 -17.89
CA LEU A 120 -6.81 8.79 -17.35
C LEU A 120 -5.61 9.43 -18.07
N THR A 121 -4.75 8.64 -18.70
CA THR A 121 -3.67 9.04 -19.59
C THR A 121 -3.99 8.55 -21.00
N PRO A 122 -4.92 9.21 -21.71
CA PRO A 122 -5.16 8.86 -23.11
C PRO A 122 -3.84 9.00 -23.88
N SER A 123 -3.48 7.95 -24.61
CA SER A 123 -2.30 7.87 -25.48
C SER A 123 -2.16 9.05 -26.47
N ALA A 124 -3.23 9.84 -26.66
CA ALA A 124 -3.23 11.10 -27.40
C ALA A 124 -2.39 12.23 -26.76
N LEU A 125 -2.04 12.17 -25.47
CA LEU A 125 -1.26 13.22 -24.78
C LEU A 125 0.26 12.97 -24.81
N CYS A 126 0.70 11.75 -25.11
CA CYS A 126 2.12 11.32 -25.07
C CYS A 126 2.93 11.82 -26.29
N SER A 127 2.30 12.40 -27.33
CA SER A 127 3.01 13.03 -28.45
C SER A 127 3.65 14.39 -28.12
N SER A 128 3.42 14.94 -26.92
CA SER A 128 3.83 16.30 -26.54
C SER A 128 4.83 16.41 -25.38
N TRP A 129 5.27 15.28 -24.78
CA TRP A 129 6.22 15.30 -23.65
C TRP A 129 7.41 14.34 -23.87
N PRO A 130 8.65 14.75 -23.56
CA PRO A 130 9.87 14.05 -23.93
C PRO A 130 10.26 12.90 -22.99
N VAL A 131 9.31 12.35 -22.23
CA VAL A 131 9.57 11.31 -21.21
C VAL A 131 8.66 10.08 -21.37
N CYS A 132 7.96 10.00 -22.50
CA CYS A 132 7.76 8.75 -23.19
C CYS A 132 8.95 8.60 -24.17
#